data_AF-A0A965CBS5-F1
#
_entry.id   AF-A0A965CBS5-F1
#
_cell.length_a   1.000
_cell.length_b   1.000
_cell.length_c   1.000
_cell.angle_alpha   90.00
_cell.angle_beta   90.00
_cell.angle_gamma   90.00
#
_symmetry.space_group_name_H-M   'P 1'
#
loop_
_entity.id
_entity.type
_entity.pdbx_description
1 polymer ?
#
loop_
_entity_poly.entity_id
_entity_poly.type
_entity_poly.pdbx_seq_one_letter_code
_entity_poly.pdbx_strand_id
1 'polypeptide(L)'
;MSFDCNLKPHEGSCRSRVQFSTAPQEGNLMPTYDYKCSTCEATVSQTKTLSEAETTPICVKCDKAMDRVFGLQTIIFRGNGWGKDA
;
A
#
# COMPACT_ATOMS: atom_id res chain seq x y z
N MET A 1 -12.31 55.02 -27.71
CA MET A 1 -13.14 54.86 -26.49
C MET A 1 -13.15 53.40 -26.10
N SER A 2 -13.31 53.15 -24.79
CA SER A 2 -13.37 51.82 -24.16
C SER A 2 -14.75 51.16 -24.29
N PHE A 3 -14.84 49.94 -23.75
CA PHE A 3 -16.02 49.09 -23.47
C PHE A 3 -16.54 48.27 -24.67
N ASP A 4 -16.77 46.95 -24.55
CA ASP A 4 -16.45 46.04 -23.43
C ASP A 4 -16.32 44.57 -23.87
N CYS A 5 -15.83 43.70 -22.97
CA CYS A 5 -15.97 42.24 -23.06
C CYS A 5 -16.46 41.69 -21.72
N ASN A 6 -17.74 41.29 -21.68
CA ASN A 6 -18.45 40.86 -20.48
C ASN A 6 -17.82 39.59 -19.88
N LEU A 7 -16.97 39.77 -18.87
CA LEU A 7 -16.27 38.68 -18.20
C LEU A 7 -17.24 37.91 -17.30
N LYS A 8 -17.86 36.86 -17.83
CA LYS A 8 -18.51 35.84 -17.00
C LYS A 8 -17.44 34.87 -16.49
N PRO A 9 -17.08 34.86 -15.20
CA PRO A 9 -16.28 33.79 -14.64
C PRO A 9 -17.15 32.53 -14.67
N HIS A 10 -16.86 31.63 -15.61
CA HIS A 10 -17.28 30.25 -15.50
C HIS A 10 -16.56 29.68 -14.27
N GLU A 11 -17.33 29.25 -13.26
CA GLU A 11 -16.79 28.78 -11.97
C GLU A 11 -16.03 27.45 -12.14
N GLY A 12 -14.80 27.55 -12.62
CA GLY A 12 -13.84 26.45 -12.69
C GLY A 12 -13.30 26.11 -11.30
N SER A 13 -14.08 25.36 -10.52
CA SER A 13 -13.62 24.83 -9.23
C SER A 13 -14.33 23.52 -8.88
N CYS A 14 -14.18 22.49 -9.73
CA CYS A 14 -14.40 21.10 -9.33
C CYS A 14 -13.32 20.67 -8.31
N ARG A 15 -13.37 21.23 -7.11
CA ARG A 15 -12.66 20.72 -5.94
C ARG A 15 -13.34 19.43 -5.50
N SER A 16 -13.01 18.32 -6.17
CA SER A 16 -13.20 16.99 -5.62
C SER A 16 -12.43 16.92 -4.31
N ARG A 17 -13.11 17.17 -3.19
CA ARG A 17 -12.60 16.88 -1.85
C ARG A 17 -12.51 15.37 -1.75
N VAL A 18 -11.37 14.82 -2.17
CA VAL A 18 -11.03 13.42 -1.91
C VAL A 18 -10.93 13.30 -0.39
N GLN A 19 -12.01 12.79 0.22
CA GLN A 19 -12.02 12.42 1.62
C GLN A 19 -11.17 11.16 1.73
N PHE A 20 -9.86 11.34 1.88
CA PHE A 20 -9.00 10.31 2.45
C PHE A 20 -9.52 10.05 3.86
N SER A 21 -10.34 9.02 4.01
CA SER A 21 -11.00 8.67 5.25
C SER A 21 -9.96 8.12 6.23
N THR A 22 -9.38 9.02 7.04
CA THR A 22 -8.50 8.69 8.15
C THR A 22 -9.28 8.11 9.33
N ALA A 23 -10.11 7.10 9.06
CA ALA A 23 -10.74 6.28 10.08
C ALA A 23 -9.72 5.20 10.48
N PRO A 24 -9.19 5.19 11.70
CA PRO A 24 -8.49 4.03 12.22
C PRO A 24 -9.54 2.91 12.32
N GLN A 25 -9.41 1.86 11.50
CA GLN A 25 -10.35 0.75 11.53
C GLN A 25 -10.13 -0.02 12.83
N GLU A 26 -11.10 0.08 13.73
CA GLU A 26 -11.11 -0.63 15.00
C GLU A 26 -11.37 -2.13 14.74
N GLY A 27 -10.27 -2.90 14.71
CA GLY A 27 -10.28 -4.33 14.53
C GLY A 27 -8.98 -4.90 15.07
N ASN A 28 -9.05 -6.11 15.63
CA ASN A 28 -7.90 -6.82 16.19
C ASN A 28 -6.71 -6.74 15.21
N LEU A 29 -5.52 -6.35 15.71
CA LEU A 29 -4.35 -5.92 14.91
C LEU A 29 -3.67 -7.09 14.18
N MET A 30 -4.40 -7.70 13.26
CA MET A 30 -3.94 -8.82 12.45
C MET A 30 -3.21 -8.29 11.22
N PRO A 31 -1.93 -8.64 11.00
CA PRO A 31 -1.18 -8.13 9.86
C PRO A 31 -1.74 -8.67 8.54
N THR A 32 -1.90 -7.77 7.58
CA THR A 32 -2.17 -8.10 6.18
C THR A 32 -0.86 -8.21 5.41
N TYR A 33 -0.73 -9.27 4.62
CA TYR A 33 0.42 -9.55 3.77
C TYR A 33 0.00 -9.67 2.31
N ASP A 34 0.75 -9.02 1.42
CA ASP A 34 0.54 -9.08 -0.02
C ASP A 34 1.34 -10.22 -0.65
N TYR A 35 0.74 -10.89 -1.63
CA TYR A 35 1.36 -11.96 -2.41
C TYR A 35 1.21 -11.65 -3.90
N LYS A 36 2.26 -11.83 -4.69
CA LYS A 36 2.25 -11.64 -6.16
C LYS A 36 2.54 -12.96 -6.86
N CYS A 37 1.79 -13.26 -7.92
CA CYS A 37 2.11 -14.37 -8.81
C CYS A 37 3.22 -13.95 -9.80
N SER A 38 4.32 -14.69 -9.83
CA SER A 38 5.43 -14.49 -10.77
C SER A 38 5.09 -14.74 -12.25
N THR A 39 4.00 -15.46 -12.55
CA THR A 39 3.60 -15.80 -13.94
C THR A 39 2.53 -14.85 -14.52
N CYS A 40 1.53 -14.44 -13.76
CA CYS A 40 0.42 -13.60 -14.25
C CYS A 40 0.28 -12.24 -13.56
N GLU A 41 1.23 -11.90 -12.69
CA GLU A 41 1.31 -10.64 -11.93
C GLU A 41 0.12 -10.29 -11.01
N ALA A 42 -0.87 -11.18 -10.92
CA ALA A 42 -1.98 -11.04 -9.98
C ALA A 42 -1.46 -10.88 -8.55
N THR A 43 -2.01 -9.90 -7.83
CA THR A 43 -1.67 -9.61 -6.43
C THR A 43 -2.88 -9.92 -5.54
N VAL A 44 -2.63 -10.53 -4.38
CA VAL A 44 -3.66 -10.92 -3.40
C VAL A 44 -3.18 -10.53 -2.00
N SER A 45 -4.00 -9.76 -1.28
CA SER A 45 -3.77 -9.39 0.12
C SER A 45 -4.46 -10.39 1.05
N GLN A 46 -3.75 -10.92 2.04
CA GLN A 46 -4.32 -11.83 3.05
C GLN A 46 -3.95 -11.40 4.46
N THR A 47 -4.96 -11.26 5.32
CA THR A 47 -4.77 -11.06 6.76
C THR A 47 -4.49 -12.40 7.43
N LYS A 48 -3.36 -12.53 8.14
CA LYS A 48 -2.94 -13.77 8.81
C LYS A 48 -2.54 -13.54 10.25
N THR A 49 -2.68 -14.57 11.09
CA THR A 49 -2.09 -14.56 12.43
C THR A 49 -0.60 -14.90 12.37
N LEU A 50 0.18 -14.45 13.36
CA LEU A 50 1.59 -14.85 13.50
C LEU A 50 1.75 -16.27 14.09
N SER A 51 0.72 -16.77 14.79
CA SER A 51 0.72 -18.06 15.48
C SER A 51 0.32 -19.24 14.57
N GLU A 52 -0.22 -18.95 13.39
CA GLU A 52 -0.67 -19.95 12.41
C GLU A 52 0.47 -20.34 11.47
N ALA A 53 0.47 -21.59 11.00
CA ALA A 53 1.51 -22.11 10.12
C ALA A 53 1.57 -21.33 8.79
N GLU A 54 2.77 -21.02 8.32
CA GLU A 54 2.98 -20.24 7.10
C GLU A 54 2.53 -21.03 5.86
N THR A 55 1.31 -20.76 5.42
CA THR A 55 0.69 -21.33 4.22
C THR A 55 0.90 -20.40 3.03
N THR A 56 1.54 -20.89 1.96
CA THR A 56 1.70 -20.11 0.73
C THR A 56 0.42 -20.17 -0.10
N PRO A 57 -0.20 -19.03 -0.49
CA PRO A 57 -1.42 -19.05 -1.29
C PRO A 57 -1.13 -19.45 -2.73
N ILE A 58 -2.10 -20.15 -3.34
CA ILE A 58 -2.05 -20.59 -4.74
C ILE A 58 -2.80 -19.58 -5.62
N CYS A 59 -2.23 -19.25 -6.77
CA CYS A 59 -2.84 -18.33 -7.72
C CYS A 59 -3.98 -19.00 -8.50
N VAL A 60 -5.21 -18.49 -8.33
CA VAL A 60 -6.45 -18.95 -8.99
C VAL A 60 -6.39 -18.99 -10.53
N LYS A 61 -5.43 -18.26 -11.15
CA LYS A 61 -5.27 -18.21 -12.62
C LYS A 61 -4.18 -19.14 -13.17
N CYS A 62 -3.31 -19.67 -12.32
CA CYS A 62 -2.08 -20.36 -12.75
C CYS A 62 -1.76 -21.64 -11.98
N ASP A 63 -2.49 -21.93 -10.90
CA ASP A 63 -2.29 -23.06 -9.99
C ASP A 63 -0.85 -23.21 -9.47
N LYS A 64 -0.15 -22.07 -9.38
CA LYS A 64 1.20 -21.93 -8.82
C LYS A 64 1.16 -21.22 -7.48
N ALA A 65 2.08 -21.58 -6.59
CA ALA A 65 2.37 -20.82 -5.38
C ALA A 65 2.71 -19.36 -5.72
N MET A 66 2.29 -18.43 -4.86
CA MET A 66 2.54 -16.99 -5.00
C MET A 66 3.63 -16.53 -4.02
N ASP A 67 4.48 -15.61 -4.47
CA ASP A 67 5.57 -15.07 -3.67
C ASP A 67 5.07 -13.93 -2.77
N ARG A 68 5.49 -13.90 -1.51
CA ARG A 68 5.16 -12.79 -0.59
C ARG A 68 5.90 -11.52 -0.99
N VAL A 69 5.17 -10.43 -1.13
CA VAL A 69 5.72 -9.11 -1.47
C VAL A 69 6.19 -8.42 -0.20
N PHE A 70 7.46 -8.04 -0.17
CA PHE A 70 8.01 -7.17 0.86
C PHE A 70 8.13 -5.75 0.29
N GLY A 71 7.43 -4.80 0.89
CA GLY A 71 7.51 -3.39 0.50
C GLY A 71 8.87 -2.76 0.83
N LEU A 72 9.19 -1.67 0.14
CA LEU A 72 10.33 -0.83 0.51
C LEU A 72 10.00 -0.12 1.83
N GLN A 73 10.77 -0.42 2.87
CA GLN A 73 10.59 0.08 4.23
C GLN A 73 11.91 0.64 4.75
N THR A 74 11.86 1.78 5.44
CA THR A 74 13.05 2.44 5.97
C THR A 74 13.61 1.67 7.16
N ILE A 75 14.71 0.94 6.94
CA ILE A 75 15.42 0.21 8.01
C ILE A 75 16.46 1.15 8.64
N ILE A 76 16.37 1.38 9.96
CA ILE A 76 17.30 2.23 10.71
C ILE A 76 18.05 1.38 11.73
N PHE A 77 19.34 1.14 11.50
CA PHE A 77 20.20 0.43 12.43
C PHE A 77 20.75 1.39 13.50
N ARG A 78 20.23 1.30 14.73
CA ARG A 78 20.72 2.07 15.89
C ARG A 78 21.74 1.27 16.72
N GLY A 79 22.73 0.70 16.05
CA GLY A 79 23.83 -0.02 16.70
C GLY A 79 24.98 0.90 17.09
N ASN A 80 25.59 0.67 18.25
CA ASN A 80 26.81 1.32 18.73
C ASN A 80 28.11 0.56 18.34
N GLY A 81 28.01 -0.32 17.33
CA GLY A 81 29.11 -1.11 16.79
C GLY A 81 29.40 -2.39 17.59
N TRP A 82 29.69 -3.50 16.89
CA TRP A 82 30.01 -4.78 17.51
C TRP A 82 31.46 -5.26 17.26
N GLY A 83 32.22 -4.55 16.43
CA GLY A 83 33.58 -4.91 16.01
C GLY A 83 34.57 -3.75 16.13
N LYS A 84 34.63 -3.10 17.30
CA LYS A 84 35.54 -1.96 17.55
C LYS A 84 36.94 -2.37 18.03
N ASP A 85 37.16 -3.66 18.29
CA ASP A 85 38.35 -4.23 18.94
C ASP A 85 38.96 -5.39 18.12
N ALA A 86 39.01 -5.25 16.79
CA ALA A 86 39.59 -6.23 15.84
C ALA A 86 40.93 -5.75 15.28
#